data_AF-A0A962HKR9-F1
#
_entry.id   AF-A0A962HKR9-F1
#
_cell.length_a   1.000
_cell.length_b   1.000
_cell.length_c   1.000
_cell.angle_alpha   90.00
_cell.angle_beta   90.00
_cell.angle_gamma   90.00
#
_symmetry.space_group_name_H-M   'P 1'
#
loop_
_entity.id
_entity.type
_entity.pdbx_description
1 polymer ?
#
loop_
_entity_poly.entity_id
_entity_poly.type
_entity_poly.pdbx_seq_one_letter_code
_entity_poly.pdbx_strand_id
1 'polypeptide(L)'
;MEPLLLLWRESGLALMTPGQAVMLLIGLVLLYLAVSRKFEPLLLLPISVGTLLVNMPGAGFETAPVYDAAGHLLSPGGLMYYIYEAGIATGLFPLIIFMGVGAMTDFGPLIANPKTLLLGAAAQFGIFATVLGAVALSMLGILDFSIQDASSIGIIGGADGPTAIFVTSRLSPDLLGAIAVAAYSYMALVPIIQPPIMRALTTPAERAIKMEQLRPVSRNEKIVFPIVLMLLVAIFLPSAAPLLGMFCFGNLMREAGVVDRLSETTQNALINIVTIFLGLGVGSKMSADKFLNAETLGILVLGAIAFCIGTASGVLLAKLMNRLSRHPINPLIGSAGVSAVPMAARVSNKVGQEANPHNHLLMHAMGPNVAGVIGSAIAAGVMIAIVGR
;
A
#
# COMPACT_ATOMS: atom_id res chain seq x y z
N MET A 1 18.49 43.40 -25.42
CA MET A 1 17.55 42.44 -26.04
C MET A 1 18.02 40.99 -25.86
N GLU A 2 19.31 40.67 -26.05
CA GLU A 2 19.83 39.30 -25.85
C GLU A 2 19.61 38.70 -24.45
N PRO A 3 19.79 39.42 -23.33
CA PRO A 3 19.53 38.85 -22.01
C PRO A 3 18.04 38.51 -21.78
N LEU A 4 17.14 39.29 -22.39
CA LEU A 4 15.69 39.08 -22.30
C LEU A 4 15.26 37.87 -23.14
N LEU A 5 15.89 37.69 -24.30
CA LEU A 5 15.69 36.52 -25.17
C LEU A 5 16.25 35.24 -24.55
N LEU A 6 17.38 35.33 -23.83
CA LEU A 6 17.95 34.21 -23.09
C LEU A 6 17.04 33.81 -21.93
N LEU A 7 16.56 34.79 -21.15
CA LEU A 7 15.62 34.57 -20.05
C LEU A 7 14.28 34.00 -20.54
N TRP A 8 13.80 34.42 -21.71
CA TRP A 8 12.62 33.81 -22.33
C TRP A 8 12.88 32.35 -22.76
N ARG A 9 14.02 32.06 -23.39
CA ARG A 9 14.38 30.69 -23.82
C ARG A 9 14.61 29.74 -22.65
N GLU A 10 15.12 30.25 -21.53
CA GLU A 10 15.31 29.50 -20.29
C GLU A 10 14.06 29.49 -19.39
N SER A 11 13.02 30.25 -19.75
CA SER A 11 11.78 30.27 -18.98
C SER A 11 11.09 28.91 -19.04
N GLY A 12 10.51 28.50 -17.91
CA GLY A 12 9.76 27.24 -17.83
C GLY A 12 8.62 27.19 -18.86
N LEU A 13 8.03 28.32 -19.23
CA LEU A 13 7.00 28.41 -20.28
C LEU A 13 7.53 28.04 -21.68
N ALA A 14 8.76 28.43 -22.01
CA ALA A 14 9.37 28.12 -23.30
C ALA A 14 9.91 26.69 -23.38
N LEU A 15 10.29 26.12 -22.23
CA LEU A 15 10.81 24.74 -22.12
C LEU A 15 9.70 23.69 -21.92
N MET A 16 8.47 24.10 -21.68
CA MET A 16 7.38 23.20 -21.31
C MET A 16 6.96 22.29 -22.46
N THR A 17 7.01 20.98 -22.21
CA THR A 17 6.45 19.98 -23.13
C THR A 17 4.95 19.75 -22.85
N PRO A 18 4.14 19.31 -23.84
CA PRO A 18 2.73 19.02 -23.62
C PRO A 18 2.47 17.97 -22.52
N GLY A 19 3.33 16.94 -22.44
CA GLY A 19 3.21 15.90 -21.40
C GLY A 19 3.43 16.46 -19.99
N GLN A 20 4.43 17.33 -19.80
CA GLN A 20 4.66 18.00 -18.52
C GLN A 20 3.47 18.88 -18.12
N ALA A 21 2.85 19.59 -19.07
CA ALA A 21 1.65 20.38 -18.78
C ALA A 21 0.48 19.52 -18.25
N VAL A 22 0.27 18.33 -18.83
CA VAL A 22 -0.73 17.36 -18.36
C VAL A 22 -0.38 16.85 -16.97
N MET A 23 0.88 16.52 -16.71
CA MET A 23 1.31 16.05 -15.39
C MET A 23 1.21 17.12 -14.31
N LEU A 24 1.47 18.39 -14.64
CA LEU A 24 1.23 19.50 -13.72
C LEU A 24 -0.26 19.62 -13.36
N LEU A 25 -1.16 19.46 -14.34
CA LEU A 25 -2.60 19.39 -14.09
C LEU A 25 -2.96 18.22 -13.17
N ILE A 26 -2.40 17.03 -13.43
CA ILE A 26 -2.61 15.85 -12.58
C ILE A 26 -2.10 16.11 -11.16
N GLY A 27 -0.91 16.69 -11.00
CA GLY A 27 -0.35 17.09 -9.71
C GLY A 27 -1.28 18.04 -8.94
N LEU A 28 -1.87 19.02 -9.62
CA LEU A 28 -2.87 19.92 -9.03
C LEU A 28 -4.17 19.19 -8.64
N VAL A 29 -4.63 18.24 -9.44
CA VAL A 29 -5.80 17.39 -9.10
C VAL A 29 -5.52 16.54 -7.86
N LEU A 30 -4.35 15.90 -7.79
CA LEU A 30 -3.93 15.12 -6.62
C LEU A 30 -3.83 16.01 -5.37
N LEU A 31 -3.29 17.22 -5.51
CA LEU A 31 -3.23 18.21 -4.44
C LEU A 31 -4.63 18.61 -3.95
N TYR A 32 -5.57 18.85 -4.87
CA TYR A 32 -6.97 19.13 -4.54
C TYR A 32 -7.64 17.96 -3.79
N LEU A 33 -7.41 16.71 -4.24
CA LEU A 33 -7.95 15.53 -3.58
C LEU A 33 -7.38 15.36 -2.16
N ALA A 34 -6.08 15.60 -1.98
CA ALA A 34 -5.42 15.54 -0.68
C ALA A 34 -5.95 16.62 0.28
N VAL A 35 -6.06 17.87 -0.16
CA VAL A 35 -6.41 19.01 0.71
C VAL A 35 -7.91 19.16 0.91
N SER A 36 -8.68 19.29 -0.18
CA SER A 36 -10.10 19.60 -0.11
C SER A 36 -10.95 18.36 0.20
N ARG A 37 -10.54 17.20 -0.30
CA ARG A 37 -11.30 15.96 -0.14
C ARG A 37 -10.71 15.04 0.94
N LYS A 38 -9.52 15.34 1.46
CA LYS A 38 -8.83 14.60 2.54
C LYS A 38 -8.61 13.12 2.19
N PHE A 39 -8.29 12.83 0.92
CA PHE A 39 -7.93 11.50 0.45
C PHE A 39 -6.48 11.21 0.84
N GLU A 40 -6.27 10.28 1.78
CA GLU A 40 -4.94 9.87 2.30
C GLU A 40 -3.92 11.02 2.37
N PRO A 41 -4.24 12.13 3.05
CA PRO A 41 -3.54 13.40 2.88
C PRO A 41 -2.09 13.33 3.35
N LEU A 42 -1.76 12.41 4.27
CA LEU A 42 -0.39 12.24 4.79
C LEU A 42 0.59 11.82 3.70
N LEU A 43 0.14 11.06 2.70
CA LEU A 43 0.96 10.56 1.61
C LEU A 43 0.65 11.27 0.29
N LEU A 44 -0.63 11.50 -0.01
CA LEU A 44 -1.05 12.08 -1.28
C LEU A 44 -0.57 13.52 -1.43
N LEU A 45 -0.46 14.28 -0.34
CA LEU A 45 0.06 15.64 -0.38
C LEU A 45 1.56 15.67 -0.81
N PRO A 46 2.49 14.98 -0.13
CA PRO A 46 3.87 14.89 -0.61
C PRO A 46 4.01 14.32 -2.03
N ILE A 47 3.21 13.32 -2.40
CA ILE A 47 3.20 12.77 -3.78
C ILE A 47 2.82 13.85 -4.78
N SER A 48 1.72 14.59 -4.53
CA SER A 48 1.25 15.65 -5.42
C SER A 48 2.31 16.75 -5.60
N VAL A 49 2.97 17.16 -4.52
CA VAL A 49 4.07 18.12 -4.58
C VAL A 49 5.24 17.56 -5.38
N GLY A 50 5.61 16.29 -5.15
CA GLY A 50 6.65 15.63 -5.94
C GLY A 50 6.32 15.58 -7.43
N THR A 51 5.08 15.27 -7.81
CA THR A 51 4.60 15.32 -9.19
C THR A 51 4.75 16.72 -9.80
N LEU A 52 4.44 17.76 -9.04
CA LEU A 52 4.61 19.14 -9.50
C LEU A 52 6.10 19.48 -9.69
N LEU A 53 6.94 19.13 -8.71
CA LEU A 53 8.38 19.41 -8.74
C LEU A 53 9.07 18.72 -9.93
N VAL A 54 8.78 17.44 -10.17
CA VAL A 54 9.46 16.67 -11.22
C VAL A 54 9.09 17.13 -12.62
N ASN A 55 7.87 17.63 -12.80
CA ASN A 55 7.40 18.13 -14.10
C ASN A 55 7.63 19.63 -14.29
N MET A 56 8.32 20.33 -13.37
CA MET A 56 8.71 21.72 -13.59
C MET A 56 9.78 21.80 -14.70
N PRO A 57 9.48 22.47 -15.84
CA PRO A 57 10.40 22.50 -16.97
C PRO A 57 11.73 23.17 -16.60
N GLY A 58 12.83 22.48 -16.89
CA GLY A 58 14.20 22.97 -16.61
C GLY A 58 14.66 22.87 -15.16
N ALA A 59 13.83 22.39 -14.22
CA ALA A 59 14.18 22.38 -12.79
C ALA A 59 15.06 21.18 -12.38
N GLY A 60 15.06 20.08 -13.15
CA GLY A 60 15.99 18.96 -12.98
C GLY A 60 15.88 18.21 -11.65
N PHE A 61 14.73 18.19 -10.97
CA PHE A 61 14.60 17.56 -9.65
C PHE A 61 14.90 16.04 -9.65
N GLU A 62 14.71 15.36 -10.77
CA GLU A 62 14.99 13.93 -10.97
C GLU A 62 16.26 13.61 -11.75
N THR A 63 17.06 14.62 -12.12
CA THR A 63 18.25 14.38 -12.95
C THR A 63 19.26 13.52 -12.20
N ALA A 64 19.78 12.51 -12.89
CA ALA A 64 20.85 11.68 -12.34
C ALA A 64 22.15 12.49 -12.22
N PRO A 65 22.99 12.23 -11.20
CA PRO A 65 24.33 12.78 -11.11
C PRO A 65 25.17 12.31 -12.29
N VAL A 66 26.01 13.22 -12.80
CA VAL A 66 26.95 12.92 -13.89
C VAL A 66 28.33 12.73 -13.29
N TYR A 67 28.98 11.62 -13.64
CA TYR A 67 30.34 11.30 -13.23
C TYR A 67 31.27 11.27 -14.45
N ASP A 68 32.54 11.63 -14.27
CA ASP A 68 33.57 11.44 -15.28
C ASP A 68 34.01 9.96 -15.38
N ALA A 69 34.85 9.63 -16.36
CA ALA A 69 35.38 8.28 -16.55
C ALA A 69 36.27 7.80 -15.39
N ALA A 70 36.74 8.71 -14.54
CA ALA A 70 37.53 8.42 -13.34
C ALA A 70 36.66 8.29 -12.08
N GLY A 71 35.34 8.48 -12.18
CA GLY A 71 34.38 8.40 -11.08
C GLY A 71 34.21 9.69 -10.26
N HIS A 72 34.76 10.82 -10.70
CA HIS A 72 34.53 12.11 -10.04
C HIS A 72 33.19 12.72 -10.45
N LEU A 73 32.47 13.29 -9.48
CA LEU A 73 31.19 13.95 -9.71
C LEU A 73 31.38 15.24 -10.52
N LEU A 74 30.85 15.27 -11.75
CA LEU A 74 30.84 16.44 -12.63
C LEU A 74 29.64 17.34 -12.35
N SER A 75 28.46 16.75 -12.17
CA SER A 75 27.23 17.47 -11.83
C SER A 75 26.45 16.69 -10.78
N PRO A 76 26.03 17.33 -9.67
CA PRO A 76 25.16 16.69 -8.71
C PRO A 76 23.81 16.33 -9.36
N GLY A 77 23.19 15.27 -8.84
CA GLY A 77 21.83 14.92 -9.20
C GLY A 77 20.81 15.83 -8.54
N GLY A 78 19.56 15.74 -8.99
CA GLY A 78 18.45 16.43 -8.36
C GLY A 78 18.12 15.84 -6.97
N LEU A 79 17.50 16.64 -6.10
CA LEU A 79 17.12 16.19 -4.75
C LEU A 79 16.22 14.95 -4.78
N MET A 80 15.25 14.92 -5.69
CA MET A 80 14.29 13.81 -5.76
C MET A 80 14.93 12.53 -6.28
N TYR A 81 15.96 12.64 -7.15
CA TYR A 81 16.79 11.51 -7.55
C TYR A 81 17.44 10.85 -6.32
N TYR A 82 18.09 11.63 -5.46
CA TYR A 82 18.74 11.08 -4.26
C TYR A 82 17.75 10.50 -3.26
N ILE A 83 16.59 11.15 -3.05
CA ILE A 83 15.52 10.62 -2.20
C ILE A 83 15.05 9.26 -2.71
N TYR A 84 14.86 9.14 -4.03
CA TYR A 84 14.44 7.90 -4.67
C TYR A 84 15.50 6.79 -4.53
N GLU A 85 16.73 7.06 -4.95
CA GLU A 85 17.80 6.06 -4.97
C GLU A 85 18.17 5.61 -3.55
N ALA A 86 18.35 6.55 -2.62
CA ALA A 86 18.74 6.21 -1.26
C ALA A 86 17.60 5.55 -0.46
N GLY A 87 16.36 5.94 -0.71
CA GLY A 87 15.23 5.59 0.13
C GLY A 87 14.31 4.51 -0.41
N ILE A 88 13.93 4.59 -1.69
CA ILE A 88 12.93 3.70 -2.29
C ILE A 88 13.60 2.55 -3.04
N ALA A 89 14.62 2.84 -3.86
CA ALA A 89 15.33 1.81 -4.63
C ALA A 89 16.03 0.80 -3.69
N THR A 90 16.61 1.27 -2.58
CA THR A 90 17.16 0.41 -1.53
C THR A 90 16.10 -0.34 -0.70
N GLY A 91 14.84 0.09 -0.76
CA GLY A 91 13.75 -0.40 0.09
C GLY A 91 13.76 0.15 1.52
N LEU A 92 14.64 1.11 1.85
CA LEU A 92 14.77 1.67 3.20
C LEU A 92 13.47 2.31 3.71
N PHE A 93 12.85 3.20 2.93
CA PHE A 93 11.65 3.92 3.35
C PHE A 93 10.44 2.99 3.55
N PRO A 94 10.09 2.09 2.60
CA PRO A 94 9.01 1.13 2.82
C PRO A 94 9.17 0.31 4.11
N LEU A 95 10.39 -0.15 4.40
CA LEU A 95 10.68 -0.95 5.59
C LEU A 95 10.50 -0.16 6.90
N ILE A 96 10.93 1.10 6.93
CA ILE A 96 10.73 1.97 8.11
C ILE A 96 9.25 2.31 8.29
N ILE A 97 8.52 2.57 7.20
CA ILE A 97 7.06 2.75 7.28
C ILE A 97 6.40 1.49 7.85
N PHE A 98 6.81 0.30 7.40
CA PHE A 98 6.27 -0.97 7.89
C PHE A 98 6.53 -1.19 9.39
N MET A 99 7.71 -0.80 9.87
CA MET A 99 8.01 -0.76 11.30
C MET A 99 7.09 0.23 12.05
N GLY A 100 6.84 1.40 11.49
CA GLY A 100 5.86 2.36 12.01
C GLY A 100 4.45 1.77 12.10
N VAL A 101 3.98 1.12 11.03
CA VAL A 101 2.68 0.43 11.00
C VAL A 101 2.63 -0.67 12.07
N GLY A 102 3.69 -1.46 12.24
CA GLY A 102 3.82 -2.45 13.30
C GLY A 102 3.68 -1.85 14.71
N ALA A 103 4.31 -0.71 14.96
CA ALA A 103 4.23 0.00 16.25
C ALA A 103 2.83 0.58 16.54
N MET A 104 2.05 0.92 15.51
CA MET A 104 0.66 1.37 15.64
C MET A 104 -0.36 0.23 15.76
N THR A 105 0.04 -1.01 15.45
CA THR A 105 -0.90 -2.12 15.30
C THR A 105 -1.04 -2.92 16.60
N ASP A 106 -2.29 -3.09 17.06
CA ASP A 106 -2.62 -4.02 18.17
C ASP A 106 -2.96 -5.40 17.61
N PHE A 107 -2.19 -6.42 17.99
CA PHE A 107 -2.42 -7.81 17.59
C PHE A 107 -3.43 -8.53 18.49
N GLY A 108 -3.87 -7.92 19.59
CA GLY A 108 -4.86 -8.49 20.52
C GLY A 108 -6.09 -9.06 19.81
N PRO A 109 -6.75 -8.31 18.92
CA PRO A 109 -7.88 -8.82 18.13
C PRO A 109 -7.60 -10.09 17.31
N LEU A 110 -6.42 -10.15 16.69
CA LEU A 110 -6.00 -11.27 15.86
C LEU A 110 -5.70 -12.50 16.72
N ILE A 111 -4.95 -12.31 17.81
CA ILE A 111 -4.58 -13.36 18.77
C ILE A 111 -5.83 -13.92 19.48
N ALA A 112 -6.80 -13.05 19.78
CA ALA A 112 -8.05 -13.44 20.44
C ALA A 112 -8.88 -14.41 19.59
N ASN A 113 -8.93 -14.20 18.26
CA ASN A 113 -9.59 -15.10 17.33
C ASN A 113 -8.71 -15.45 16.11
N PRO A 114 -7.80 -16.44 16.24
CA PRO A 114 -6.83 -16.78 15.20
C PRO A 114 -7.46 -17.24 13.89
N LYS A 115 -8.72 -17.71 13.90
CA LYS A 115 -9.44 -18.10 12.67
C LYS A 115 -9.56 -16.94 11.68
N THR A 116 -9.50 -15.70 12.17
CA THR A 116 -9.53 -14.50 11.32
C THR A 116 -8.29 -14.35 10.44
N LEU A 117 -7.19 -15.09 10.70
CA LEU A 117 -6.05 -15.20 9.79
C LEU A 117 -6.47 -15.70 8.40
N LEU A 118 -7.44 -16.62 8.34
CA LEU A 118 -7.95 -17.15 7.07
C LEU A 118 -8.65 -16.07 6.24
N LEU A 119 -9.33 -15.12 6.89
CA LEU A 119 -9.98 -13.99 6.20
C LEU A 119 -8.94 -13.06 5.57
N GLY A 120 -7.83 -12.80 6.28
CA GLY A 120 -6.69 -12.07 5.73
C GLY A 120 -6.05 -12.80 4.55
N ALA A 121 -5.96 -14.15 4.61
CA ALA A 121 -5.45 -14.97 3.51
C ALA A 121 -6.36 -14.93 2.27
N ALA A 122 -7.68 -15.03 2.44
CA ALA A 122 -8.62 -14.93 1.32
C ALA A 122 -8.60 -13.55 0.65
N ALA A 123 -8.38 -12.48 1.40
CA ALA A 123 -8.26 -11.14 0.83
C ALA A 123 -7.08 -11.04 -0.16
N GLN A 124 -6.01 -11.82 0.04
CA GLN A 124 -4.87 -11.86 -0.89
C GLN A 124 -5.18 -12.56 -2.21
N PHE A 125 -6.34 -13.22 -2.35
CA PHE A 125 -6.77 -13.73 -3.65
C PHE A 125 -6.88 -12.62 -4.71
N GLY A 126 -7.18 -11.38 -4.28
CA GLY A 126 -7.15 -10.20 -5.14
C GLY A 126 -5.79 -9.99 -5.81
N ILE A 127 -4.68 -10.26 -5.11
CA ILE A 127 -3.32 -10.16 -5.68
C ILE A 127 -3.17 -11.14 -6.84
N PHE A 128 -3.38 -12.43 -6.57
CA PHE A 128 -3.16 -13.48 -7.57
C PHE A 128 -4.13 -13.39 -8.75
N ALA A 129 -5.39 -13.04 -8.51
CA ALA A 129 -6.36 -12.79 -9.58
C ALA A 129 -5.92 -11.64 -10.50
N THR A 130 -5.27 -10.61 -9.94
CA THR A 130 -4.76 -9.47 -10.69
C THR A 130 -3.52 -9.84 -11.50
N VAL A 131 -2.62 -10.66 -10.95
CA VAL A 131 -1.49 -11.24 -11.72
C VAL A 131 -2.02 -12.03 -12.92
N LEU A 132 -3.02 -12.91 -12.70
CA LEU A 132 -3.65 -13.66 -13.79
C LEU A 132 -4.31 -12.74 -14.81
N GLY A 133 -4.96 -11.67 -14.36
CA GLY A 133 -5.55 -10.65 -15.23
C GLY A 133 -4.50 -9.93 -16.08
N ALA A 134 -3.38 -9.51 -15.49
CA ALA A 134 -2.28 -8.86 -16.20
C ALA A 134 -1.64 -9.79 -17.24
N VAL A 135 -1.38 -11.05 -16.88
CA VAL A 135 -0.88 -12.08 -17.80
C VAL A 135 -1.88 -12.34 -18.93
N ALA A 136 -3.18 -12.42 -18.63
CA ALA A 136 -4.21 -12.60 -19.65
C ALA A 136 -4.27 -11.41 -20.63
N LEU A 137 -4.11 -10.17 -20.16
CA LEU A 137 -4.05 -8.99 -21.03
C LEU A 137 -2.83 -9.01 -21.97
N SER A 138 -1.69 -9.52 -21.49
CA SER A 138 -0.49 -9.77 -22.31
C SER A 138 -0.72 -10.88 -23.33
N MET A 139 -1.31 -12.01 -22.94
CA MET A 139 -1.62 -13.10 -23.86
C MET A 139 -2.63 -12.71 -24.96
N LEU A 140 -3.54 -11.77 -24.66
CA LEU A 140 -4.50 -11.23 -25.62
C LEU A 140 -3.92 -10.13 -26.52
N GLY A 141 -2.67 -9.73 -26.31
CA GLY A 141 -2.00 -8.68 -27.08
C GLY A 141 -2.53 -7.27 -26.84
N ILE A 142 -3.23 -7.03 -25.71
CA ILE A 142 -3.81 -5.72 -25.38
C ILE A 142 -2.74 -4.82 -24.72
N LEU A 143 -1.99 -5.36 -23.75
CA LEU A 143 -0.90 -4.67 -23.04
C LEU A 143 0.24 -5.66 -22.79
N ASP A 144 1.47 -5.28 -23.10
CA ASP A 144 2.63 -6.16 -22.94
C ASP A 144 3.22 -6.07 -21.53
N PHE A 145 2.77 -6.95 -20.64
CA PHE A 145 3.32 -7.05 -19.28
C PHE A 145 4.22 -8.29 -19.16
N SER A 146 5.46 -8.08 -18.74
CA SER A 146 6.29 -9.19 -18.30
C SER A 146 5.69 -9.84 -17.05
N ILE A 147 6.15 -11.05 -16.70
CA ILE A 147 5.70 -11.70 -15.46
C ILE A 147 6.12 -10.91 -14.20
N GLN A 148 7.22 -10.15 -14.27
CA GLN A 148 7.69 -9.26 -13.21
C GLN A 148 6.78 -8.03 -13.07
N ASP A 149 6.33 -7.46 -14.19
CA ASP A 149 5.35 -6.38 -14.21
C ASP A 149 4.01 -6.85 -13.67
N ALA A 150 3.47 -7.95 -14.22
CA ALA A 150 2.22 -8.56 -13.78
C ALA A 150 2.25 -8.87 -12.27
N SER A 151 3.40 -9.33 -11.76
CA SER A 151 3.61 -9.56 -10.33
C SER A 151 3.56 -8.25 -9.53
N SER A 152 4.27 -7.22 -9.98
CA SER A 152 4.27 -5.91 -9.30
C SER A 152 2.87 -5.27 -9.27
N ILE A 153 2.14 -5.36 -10.39
CA ILE A 153 0.76 -4.88 -10.52
C ILE A 153 -0.17 -5.66 -9.58
N GLY A 154 0.03 -6.97 -9.48
CA GLY A 154 -0.75 -7.84 -8.60
C GLY A 154 -0.76 -7.37 -7.15
N ILE A 155 0.38 -6.91 -6.63
CA ILE A 155 0.51 -6.49 -5.21
C ILE A 155 -0.43 -5.33 -4.84
N ILE A 156 -0.87 -4.53 -5.81
CA ILE A 156 -1.89 -3.48 -5.58
C ILE A 156 -3.13 -4.07 -4.90
N GLY A 157 -3.53 -5.30 -5.26
CA GLY A 157 -4.66 -6.01 -4.68
C GLY A 157 -4.55 -6.31 -3.20
N GLY A 158 -3.34 -6.24 -2.63
CA GLY A 158 -3.11 -6.38 -1.20
C GLY A 158 -3.62 -5.17 -0.41
N ALA A 159 -3.73 -3.99 -1.05
CA ALA A 159 -4.01 -2.70 -0.43
C ALA A 159 -2.95 -2.23 0.58
N ASP A 160 -1.70 -2.64 0.36
CA ASP A 160 -0.57 -2.34 1.21
C ASP A 160 0.48 -1.53 0.44
N GLY A 161 0.41 -0.20 0.55
CA GLY A 161 1.29 0.71 -0.17
C GLY A 161 2.79 0.45 0.05
N PRO A 162 3.29 0.38 1.31
CA PRO A 162 4.69 0.03 1.58
C PRO A 162 5.13 -1.29 0.95
N THR A 163 4.32 -2.35 1.05
CA THR A 163 4.65 -3.64 0.43
C THR A 163 4.64 -3.55 -1.11
N ALA A 164 3.67 -2.83 -1.70
CA ALA A 164 3.62 -2.60 -3.15
C ALA A 164 4.87 -1.86 -3.66
N ILE A 165 5.29 -0.80 -2.97
CA ILE A 165 6.51 -0.05 -3.31
C ILE A 165 7.73 -0.95 -3.19
N PHE A 166 7.85 -1.74 -2.12
CA PHE A 166 8.99 -2.61 -1.88
C PHE A 166 9.14 -3.73 -2.92
N VAL A 167 8.03 -4.37 -3.32
CA VAL A 167 8.07 -5.41 -4.35
C VAL A 167 8.39 -4.80 -5.70
N THR A 168 7.72 -3.70 -6.04
CA THR A 168 7.87 -3.07 -7.35
C THR A 168 9.26 -2.48 -7.54
N SER A 169 9.88 -1.91 -6.50
CA SER A 169 11.26 -1.40 -6.61
C SER A 169 12.30 -2.49 -6.88
N ARG A 170 11.95 -3.77 -6.68
CA ARG A 170 12.80 -4.93 -6.98
C ARG A 170 12.43 -5.67 -8.26
N LEU A 171 11.14 -5.73 -8.58
CA LEU A 171 10.65 -6.51 -9.72
C LEU A 171 10.43 -5.64 -10.97
N SER A 172 9.88 -4.43 -10.83
CA SER A 172 9.60 -3.54 -11.97
C SER A 172 9.74 -2.06 -11.57
N PRO A 173 10.98 -1.54 -11.45
CA PRO A 173 11.23 -0.18 -11.00
C PRO A 173 10.59 0.90 -11.89
N ASP A 174 10.38 0.61 -13.17
CA ASP A 174 9.81 1.54 -14.14
C ASP A 174 8.31 1.77 -13.90
N LEU A 175 7.58 0.73 -13.45
CA LEU A 175 6.15 0.82 -13.13
C LEU A 175 5.87 1.35 -11.73
N LEU A 176 6.91 1.64 -10.94
CA LEU A 176 6.77 2.04 -9.55
C LEU A 176 5.88 3.28 -9.35
N GLY A 177 6.04 4.30 -10.19
CA GLY A 177 5.24 5.52 -10.11
C GLY A 177 3.75 5.21 -10.24
N ALA A 178 3.38 4.49 -11.29
CA ALA A 178 2.01 4.07 -11.57
C ALA A 178 1.43 3.18 -10.46
N ILE A 179 2.19 2.18 -10.01
CA ILE A 179 1.76 1.22 -8.99
C ILE A 179 1.58 1.90 -7.63
N ALA A 180 2.50 2.78 -7.23
CA ALA A 180 2.40 3.50 -5.96
C ALA A 180 1.19 4.45 -5.94
N VAL A 181 0.94 5.17 -7.04
CA VAL A 181 -0.27 6.01 -7.16
C VAL A 181 -1.53 5.18 -7.13
N ALA A 182 -1.57 4.06 -7.86
CA ALA A 182 -2.69 3.12 -7.84
C ALA A 182 -2.96 2.62 -6.41
N ALA A 183 -1.93 2.11 -5.73
CA ALA A 183 -2.04 1.55 -4.39
C ALA A 183 -2.65 2.54 -3.39
N TYR A 184 -2.09 3.76 -3.28
CA TYR A 184 -2.60 4.75 -2.31
C TYR A 184 -3.94 5.37 -2.73
N SER A 185 -4.17 5.57 -4.03
CA SER A 185 -5.47 6.07 -4.51
C SER A 185 -6.57 5.06 -4.20
N TYR A 186 -6.36 3.77 -4.43
CA TYR A 186 -7.36 2.74 -4.13
C TYR A 186 -7.53 2.49 -2.64
N MET A 187 -6.47 2.58 -1.84
CA MET A 187 -6.60 2.59 -0.37
C MET A 187 -7.54 3.70 0.10
N ALA A 188 -7.41 4.92 -0.42
CA ALA A 188 -8.31 6.03 -0.10
C ALA A 188 -9.76 5.80 -0.57
N LEU A 189 -9.94 5.01 -1.64
CA LEU A 189 -11.23 4.65 -2.21
C LEU A 189 -11.90 3.45 -1.54
N VAL A 190 -11.26 2.79 -0.57
CA VAL A 190 -11.85 1.69 0.22
C VAL A 190 -13.26 2.00 0.76
N PRO A 191 -13.55 3.19 1.33
CA PRO A 191 -14.91 3.53 1.79
C PRO A 191 -15.95 3.67 0.68
N ILE A 192 -15.52 3.77 -0.57
CA ILE A 192 -16.39 3.87 -1.75
C ILE A 192 -16.53 2.50 -2.40
N ILE A 193 -15.44 1.74 -2.53
CA ILE A 193 -15.39 0.44 -3.22
C ILE A 193 -15.98 -0.68 -2.36
N GLN A 194 -15.64 -0.75 -1.07
CA GLN A 194 -16.05 -1.88 -0.24
C GLN A 194 -17.55 -1.92 0.05
N PRO A 195 -18.24 -0.83 0.45
CA PRO A 195 -19.64 -0.92 0.87
C PRO A 195 -20.60 -1.43 -0.22
N PRO A 196 -20.50 -1.04 -1.51
CA PRO A 196 -21.31 -1.64 -2.57
C PRO A 196 -21.15 -3.16 -2.67
N ILE A 197 -19.92 -3.67 -2.55
CA ILE A 197 -19.63 -5.11 -2.62
C ILE A 197 -20.21 -5.83 -1.40
N MET A 198 -20.01 -5.28 -0.20
CA MET A 198 -20.64 -5.78 1.01
C MET A 198 -22.16 -5.85 0.83
N ARG A 199 -22.76 -4.80 0.25
CA ARG A 199 -24.21 -4.74 0.03
C ARG A 199 -24.72 -5.73 -1.03
N ALA A 200 -23.94 -5.98 -2.07
CA ALA A 200 -24.28 -6.91 -3.14
C ALA A 200 -24.17 -8.38 -2.69
N LEU A 201 -23.15 -8.72 -1.90
CA LEU A 201 -22.86 -10.12 -1.55
C LEU A 201 -23.50 -10.58 -0.25
N THR A 202 -23.79 -9.69 0.71
CA THR A 202 -24.32 -10.08 2.04
C THR A 202 -25.81 -9.77 2.19
N THR A 203 -26.51 -10.52 3.03
CA THR A 203 -27.93 -10.25 3.35
C THR A 203 -28.07 -9.37 4.59
N PRO A 204 -29.20 -8.65 4.79
CA PRO A 204 -29.44 -7.87 6.01
C PRO A 204 -29.33 -8.71 7.30
N ALA A 205 -29.81 -9.96 7.26
CA ALA A 205 -29.71 -10.88 8.39
C ALA A 205 -28.26 -11.24 8.74
N GLU A 206 -27.41 -11.47 7.73
CA GLU A 206 -25.98 -11.72 7.93
C GLU A 206 -25.25 -10.50 8.52
N ARG A 207 -25.60 -9.29 8.07
CA ARG A 207 -24.99 -8.04 8.58
C ARG A 207 -25.36 -7.74 10.03
N ALA A 208 -26.52 -8.19 10.47
CA ALA A 208 -27.02 -8.00 11.83
C ALA A 208 -26.45 -9.00 12.85
N ILE A 209 -25.63 -9.97 12.42
CA ILE A 209 -24.95 -10.92 13.31
C ILE A 209 -24.09 -10.15 14.32
N LYS A 210 -24.40 -10.33 15.61
CA LYS A 210 -23.61 -9.79 16.71
C LYS A 210 -22.42 -10.69 16.97
N MET A 211 -21.24 -10.08 17.08
CA MET A 211 -20.02 -10.81 17.45
C MET A 211 -19.94 -10.98 18.96
N GLU A 212 -19.53 -12.16 19.40
CA GLU A 212 -19.21 -12.42 20.81
C GLU A 212 -17.98 -11.62 21.23
N GLN A 213 -17.93 -11.20 22.50
CA GLN A 213 -16.78 -10.48 23.06
C GLN A 213 -15.49 -11.30 22.88
N LEU A 214 -14.42 -10.65 22.43
CA LEU A 214 -13.11 -11.30 22.28
C LEU A 214 -12.59 -11.79 23.63
N ARG A 215 -11.89 -12.94 23.62
CA ARG A 215 -11.19 -13.44 24.80
C ARG A 215 -10.14 -12.42 25.27
N PRO A 216 -9.87 -12.34 26.58
CA PRO A 216 -8.71 -11.58 27.06
C PRO A 216 -7.43 -12.22 26.52
N VAL A 217 -6.50 -11.38 26.06
CA VAL A 217 -5.18 -11.80 25.59
C VAL A 217 -4.15 -11.32 26.59
N SER A 218 -3.33 -12.26 27.09
CA SER A 218 -2.27 -11.93 28.04
C SER A 218 -1.16 -11.10 27.39
N ARG A 219 -0.47 -10.28 28.19
CA ARG A 219 0.70 -9.52 27.70
C ARG A 219 1.78 -10.44 27.13
N ASN A 220 1.97 -11.60 27.73
CA ASN A 220 2.95 -12.60 27.27
C ASN A 220 2.58 -13.12 25.87
N GLU A 221 1.30 -13.41 25.60
CA GLU A 221 0.86 -13.81 24.25
C GLU A 221 1.14 -12.72 23.22
N LYS A 222 0.88 -11.45 23.56
CA LYS A 222 1.14 -10.31 22.66
C LYS A 222 2.63 -10.13 22.35
N ILE A 223 3.51 -10.36 23.33
CA ILE A 223 4.97 -10.26 23.14
C ILE A 223 5.52 -11.46 22.34
N VAL A 224 5.03 -12.68 22.63
CA VAL A 224 5.53 -13.91 22.00
C VAL A 224 5.09 -14.01 20.54
N PHE A 225 3.88 -13.52 20.21
CA PHE A 225 3.34 -13.60 18.85
C PHE A 225 4.27 -13.02 17.75
N PRO A 226 4.76 -11.76 17.80
CA PRO A 226 5.63 -11.22 16.77
C PRO A 226 6.96 -11.98 16.67
N ILE A 227 7.48 -12.53 17.77
CA ILE A 227 8.70 -13.35 17.77
C ILE A 227 8.46 -14.67 17.04
N VAL A 228 7.37 -15.37 17.36
CA VAL A 228 7.00 -16.61 16.69
C VAL A 228 6.74 -16.38 15.21
N LEU A 229 6.01 -15.31 14.86
CA LEU A 229 5.76 -14.93 13.46
C LEU A 229 7.08 -14.69 12.70
N MET A 230 8.01 -13.95 13.29
CA MET A 230 9.33 -13.69 12.70
C MET A 230 10.13 -14.98 12.46
N LEU A 231 10.15 -15.89 13.45
CA LEU A 231 10.83 -17.18 13.32
C LEU A 231 10.19 -18.06 12.25
N LEU A 232 8.86 -18.11 12.17
CA LEU A 232 8.15 -18.84 11.12
C LEU A 232 8.49 -18.28 9.73
N VAL A 233 8.52 -16.96 9.58
CA VAL A 233 8.91 -16.32 8.31
C VAL A 233 10.36 -16.64 7.95
N ALA A 234 11.28 -16.60 8.91
CA ALA A 234 12.68 -16.94 8.67
C ALA A 234 12.87 -18.40 8.20
N ILE A 235 12.06 -19.33 8.71
CA ILE A 235 12.13 -20.75 8.36
C ILE A 235 11.45 -21.04 7.01
N PHE A 236 10.25 -20.52 6.78
CA PHE A 236 9.42 -20.92 5.64
C PHE A 236 9.51 -19.97 4.44
N LEU A 237 9.72 -18.67 4.66
CA LEU A 237 9.69 -17.66 3.59
C LEU A 237 10.68 -16.51 3.87
N PRO A 238 11.99 -16.75 3.76
CA PRO A 238 13.01 -15.75 4.09
C PRO A 238 12.94 -14.50 3.21
N SER A 239 12.38 -14.58 2.01
CA SER A 239 12.15 -13.42 1.13
C SER A 239 11.16 -12.39 1.70
N ALA A 240 10.24 -12.81 2.59
CA ALA A 240 9.33 -11.92 3.31
C ALA A 240 9.95 -11.36 4.62
N ALA A 241 11.11 -11.87 5.04
CA ALA A 241 11.72 -11.51 6.33
C ALA A 241 12.03 -10.01 6.48
N PRO A 242 12.48 -9.26 5.45
CA PRO A 242 12.68 -7.82 5.60
C PRO A 242 11.38 -7.09 5.98
N LEU A 243 10.27 -7.38 5.30
CA LEU A 243 8.98 -6.76 5.56
C LEU A 243 8.45 -7.19 6.94
N LEU A 244 8.19 -8.49 7.13
CA LEU A 244 7.58 -8.99 8.36
C LEU A 244 8.48 -8.84 9.58
N GLY A 245 9.80 -8.87 9.41
CA GLY A 245 10.76 -8.60 10.48
C GLY A 245 10.66 -7.17 10.99
N MET A 246 10.61 -6.17 10.09
CA MET A 246 10.45 -4.77 10.47
C MET A 246 9.07 -4.49 11.07
N PHE A 247 8.02 -5.11 10.53
CA PHE A 247 6.67 -5.06 11.10
C PHE A 247 6.62 -5.62 12.53
N CYS A 248 7.16 -6.84 12.73
CA CYS A 248 7.23 -7.47 14.04
C CYS A 248 8.12 -6.68 15.02
N PHE A 249 9.20 -6.06 14.55
CA PHE A 249 10.05 -5.22 15.39
C PHE A 249 9.28 -3.99 15.90
N GLY A 250 8.52 -3.32 15.02
CA GLY A 250 7.59 -2.26 15.41
C GLY A 250 6.60 -2.71 16.47
N ASN A 251 5.95 -3.85 16.26
CA ASN A 251 4.98 -4.40 17.20
C ASN A 251 5.63 -4.80 18.53
N LEU A 252 6.84 -5.37 18.51
CA LEU A 252 7.55 -5.74 19.72
C LEU A 252 7.92 -4.51 20.56
N MET A 253 8.32 -3.39 19.93
CA MET A 253 8.54 -2.13 20.66
C MET A 253 7.28 -1.64 21.38
N ARG A 254 6.10 -1.83 20.75
CA ARG A 254 4.80 -1.50 21.35
C ARG A 254 4.47 -2.41 22.54
N GLU A 255 4.60 -3.73 22.39
CA GLU A 255 4.13 -4.71 23.38
C GLU A 255 5.14 -4.95 24.52
N ALA A 256 6.43 -4.69 24.28
CA ALA A 256 7.48 -4.86 25.29
C ALA A 256 7.30 -3.92 26.49
N GLY A 257 6.80 -2.69 26.30
CA GLY A 257 6.51 -1.72 27.37
C GLY A 257 7.71 -1.33 28.23
N VAL A 258 8.92 -1.45 27.67
CA VAL A 258 10.19 -1.00 28.28
C VAL A 258 10.92 0.00 27.39
N VAL A 259 10.43 0.22 26.17
CA VAL A 259 11.02 1.07 25.13
C VAL A 259 10.01 2.10 24.64
N ASP A 260 9.22 2.68 25.55
CA ASP A 260 8.13 3.60 25.23
C ASP A 260 8.61 4.78 24.36
N ARG A 261 9.78 5.34 24.66
CA ARG A 261 10.40 6.41 23.85
C ARG A 261 10.67 5.98 22.40
N LEU A 262 11.09 4.73 22.17
CA LEU A 262 11.35 4.22 20.82
C LEU A 262 10.03 3.94 20.10
N SER A 263 9.07 3.32 20.78
CA SER A 263 7.73 3.06 20.25
C SER A 263 7.02 4.36 19.83
N GLU A 264 7.02 5.37 20.71
CA GLU A 264 6.45 6.70 20.45
C GLU A 264 7.16 7.44 19.32
N THR A 265 8.49 7.38 19.29
CA THR A 265 9.26 8.00 18.19
C THR A 265 8.94 7.32 16.86
N THR A 266 8.85 5.98 16.86
CA THR A 266 8.58 5.17 15.67
C THR A 266 7.20 5.42 15.09
N GLN A 267 6.15 5.41 15.92
CA GLN A 267 4.76 5.60 15.46
C GLN A 267 4.39 7.07 15.18
N ASN A 268 5.23 8.04 15.57
CA ASN A 268 5.00 9.46 15.35
C ASN A 268 6.10 10.10 14.50
N ALA A 269 7.17 10.59 15.12
CA ALA A 269 8.15 11.45 14.44
C ALA A 269 8.85 10.74 13.28
N LEU A 270 9.31 9.51 13.48
CA LEU A 270 10.06 8.77 12.47
C LEU A 270 9.20 8.44 11.26
N ILE A 271 8.00 7.85 11.48
CA ILE A 271 7.09 7.53 10.37
C ILE A 271 6.69 8.80 9.60
N ASN A 272 6.47 9.92 10.28
CA ASN A 272 6.12 11.19 9.62
C ASN A 272 7.27 11.73 8.74
N ILE A 273 8.51 11.68 9.23
CA ILE A 273 9.70 12.09 8.45
C ILE A 273 9.85 11.20 7.21
N VAL A 274 9.80 9.89 7.38
CA VAL A 274 9.96 8.94 6.27
C VAL A 274 8.78 9.04 5.30
N THR A 275 7.56 9.31 5.76
CA THR A 275 6.37 9.51 4.92
C THR A 275 6.56 10.70 3.96
N ILE A 276 7.15 11.80 4.45
CA ILE A 276 7.45 12.97 3.60
C ILE A 276 8.42 12.58 2.48
N PHE A 277 9.54 11.94 2.84
CA PHE A 277 10.54 11.53 1.85
C PHE A 277 10.05 10.44 0.91
N LEU A 278 9.29 9.47 1.40
CA LEU A 278 8.68 8.43 0.57
C LEU A 278 7.70 9.03 -0.42
N GLY A 279 6.83 9.95 -0.01
CA GLY A 279 5.88 10.57 -0.91
C GLY A 279 6.56 11.44 -1.97
N LEU A 280 7.59 12.21 -1.61
CA LEU A 280 8.42 12.93 -2.59
C LEU A 280 9.14 11.96 -3.54
N GLY A 281 9.72 10.88 -3.02
CA GLY A 281 10.39 9.86 -3.82
C GLY A 281 9.45 9.14 -4.80
N VAL A 282 8.21 8.84 -4.39
CA VAL A 282 7.17 8.31 -5.28
C VAL A 282 6.79 9.35 -6.34
N GLY A 283 6.60 10.60 -5.92
CA GLY A 283 6.33 11.72 -6.84
C GLY A 283 7.43 11.92 -7.89
N SER A 284 8.67 11.53 -7.61
CA SER A 284 9.78 11.58 -8.58
C SER A 284 9.58 10.65 -9.78
N LYS A 285 8.75 9.60 -9.65
CA LYS A 285 8.44 8.68 -10.75
C LYS A 285 7.17 9.08 -11.51
N MET A 286 6.70 10.30 -11.29
CA MET A 286 5.54 10.89 -11.98
C MET A 286 5.94 11.80 -13.14
N SER A 287 7.06 11.50 -13.80
CA SER A 287 7.45 12.19 -15.03
C SER A 287 6.49 11.80 -16.18
N ALA A 288 6.27 12.72 -17.11
CA ALA A 288 5.27 12.56 -18.17
C ALA A 288 5.52 11.34 -19.07
N ASP A 289 6.77 11.02 -19.36
CA ASP A 289 7.21 9.87 -20.16
C ASP A 289 6.93 8.53 -19.48
N LYS A 290 6.91 8.49 -18.14
CA LYS A 290 6.69 7.25 -17.37
C LYS A 290 5.23 7.02 -17.01
N PHE A 291 4.48 8.09 -16.77
CA PHE A 291 3.10 7.97 -16.29
C PHE A 291 2.05 8.01 -17.41
N LEU A 292 2.26 8.79 -18.47
CA LEU A 292 1.28 8.95 -19.54
C LEU A 292 1.43 7.85 -20.61
N ASN A 293 1.28 6.59 -20.20
CA ASN A 293 1.33 5.43 -21.09
C ASN A 293 0.11 4.51 -20.91
N ALA A 294 -0.13 3.65 -21.90
CA ALA A 294 -1.28 2.73 -21.91
C ALA A 294 -1.19 1.68 -20.79
N GLU A 295 0.03 1.26 -20.45
CA GLU A 295 0.32 0.35 -19.35
C GLU A 295 -0.20 0.90 -18.02
N THR A 296 0.11 2.16 -17.70
CA THR A 296 -0.35 2.85 -16.48
C THR A 296 -1.86 2.86 -16.37
N LEU A 297 -2.59 3.10 -17.48
CA LEU A 297 -4.04 3.00 -17.47
C LEU A 297 -4.52 1.58 -17.17
N GLY A 298 -3.86 0.57 -17.75
CA GLY A 298 -4.08 -0.84 -17.42
C GLY A 298 -3.86 -1.14 -15.93
N ILE A 299 -2.79 -0.60 -15.33
CA ILE A 299 -2.46 -0.75 -13.91
C ILE A 299 -3.56 -0.18 -13.02
N LEU A 300 -4.06 1.01 -13.35
CA LEU A 300 -5.19 1.62 -12.63
C LEU A 300 -6.43 0.72 -12.70
N VAL A 301 -6.84 0.31 -13.90
CA VAL A 301 -8.05 -0.53 -14.07
C VAL A 301 -7.90 -1.87 -13.34
N LEU A 302 -6.76 -2.55 -13.50
CA LEU A 302 -6.46 -3.80 -12.82
C LEU A 302 -6.45 -3.64 -11.30
N GLY A 303 -5.86 -2.57 -10.78
CA GLY A 303 -5.84 -2.26 -9.36
C GLY A 303 -7.24 -2.09 -8.79
N ALA A 304 -8.14 -1.37 -9.47
CA ALA A 304 -9.53 -1.23 -9.03
C ALA A 304 -10.26 -2.59 -8.98
N ILE A 305 -10.07 -3.43 -9.99
CA ILE A 305 -10.64 -4.79 -10.02
C ILE A 305 -10.05 -5.65 -8.90
N ALA A 306 -8.75 -5.52 -8.61
CA ALA A 306 -8.05 -6.25 -7.56
C ALA A 306 -8.71 -6.05 -6.19
N PHE A 307 -9.00 -4.80 -5.83
CA PHE A 307 -9.71 -4.44 -4.60
C PHE A 307 -11.12 -5.02 -4.55
N CYS A 308 -11.83 -5.01 -5.68
CA CYS A 308 -13.15 -5.60 -5.78
C CYS A 308 -13.12 -7.10 -5.50
N ILE A 309 -12.18 -7.82 -6.12
CA ILE A 309 -12.01 -9.26 -5.96
C ILE A 309 -11.57 -9.59 -4.53
N GLY A 310 -10.58 -8.89 -3.97
CA GLY A 310 -10.10 -9.12 -2.61
C GLY A 310 -11.17 -8.88 -1.54
N THR A 311 -12.00 -7.85 -1.74
CA THR A 311 -13.15 -7.58 -0.85
C THR A 311 -14.19 -8.70 -0.96
N ALA A 312 -14.51 -9.11 -2.19
CA ALA A 312 -15.47 -10.17 -2.45
C ALA A 312 -15.00 -11.53 -1.88
N SER A 313 -13.74 -11.91 -2.10
CA SER A 313 -13.17 -13.17 -1.61
C SER A 313 -13.17 -13.24 -0.08
N GLY A 314 -12.81 -12.15 0.60
CA GLY A 314 -12.89 -12.05 2.06
C GLY A 314 -14.31 -12.26 2.60
N VAL A 315 -15.31 -11.61 1.98
CA VAL A 315 -16.73 -11.76 2.35
C VAL A 315 -17.23 -13.18 2.07
N LEU A 316 -16.88 -13.76 0.92
CA LEU A 316 -17.28 -15.12 0.54
C LEU A 316 -16.68 -16.16 1.48
N LEU A 317 -15.41 -16.01 1.87
CA LEU A 317 -14.81 -16.88 2.87
C LEU A 317 -15.50 -16.72 4.22
N ALA A 318 -15.82 -15.49 4.65
CA ALA A 318 -16.55 -15.29 5.91
C ALA A 318 -17.91 -16.01 5.90
N LYS A 319 -18.63 -15.99 4.77
CA LYS A 319 -19.87 -16.79 4.60
C LYS A 319 -19.61 -18.29 4.66
N LEU A 320 -18.55 -18.78 4.04
CA LEU A 320 -18.18 -20.19 4.10
C LEU A 320 -17.85 -20.60 5.54
N MET A 321 -17.07 -19.80 6.26
CA MET A 321 -16.77 -20.01 7.67
C MET A 321 -18.05 -20.01 8.54
N ASN A 322 -19.03 -19.18 8.19
CA ASN A 322 -20.34 -19.17 8.85
C ASN A 322 -21.10 -20.49 8.72
N ARG A 323 -20.97 -21.18 7.58
CA ARG A 323 -21.61 -22.49 7.36
C ARG A 323 -20.88 -23.64 8.06
N LEU A 324 -19.58 -23.51 8.27
CA LEU A 324 -18.72 -24.56 8.84
C LEU A 324 -18.49 -24.41 10.34
N SER A 325 -18.66 -23.21 10.91
CA SER A 325 -18.41 -22.95 12.33
C SER A 325 -19.69 -22.94 13.15
N ARG A 326 -19.56 -23.37 14.41
CA ARG A 326 -20.66 -23.29 15.40
C ARG A 326 -20.91 -21.86 15.88
N HIS A 327 -19.88 -21.00 15.84
CA HIS A 327 -19.99 -19.60 16.19
C HIS A 327 -20.13 -18.76 14.93
N PRO A 328 -21.23 -17.99 14.78
CA PRO A 328 -21.44 -17.21 13.59
C PRO A 328 -20.41 -16.07 13.49
N ILE A 329 -19.90 -15.85 12.28
CA ILE A 329 -18.99 -14.77 11.92
C ILE A 329 -19.75 -13.78 11.06
N ASN A 330 -19.74 -12.50 11.43
CA ASN A 330 -20.35 -11.47 10.60
C ASN A 330 -19.57 -11.32 9.29
N PRO A 331 -20.18 -11.54 8.10
CA PRO A 331 -19.46 -11.46 6.83
C PRO A 331 -18.84 -10.10 6.51
N LEU A 332 -19.30 -9.02 7.15
CA LEU A 332 -18.69 -7.69 7.05
C LEU A 332 -17.25 -7.66 7.60
N ILE A 333 -16.88 -8.59 8.47
CA ILE A 333 -15.51 -8.74 8.97
C ILE A 333 -14.59 -9.32 7.87
N GLY A 334 -15.15 -10.06 6.91
CA GLY A 334 -14.40 -10.63 5.79
C GLY A 334 -13.81 -9.57 4.87
N SER A 335 -14.55 -8.51 4.54
CA SER A 335 -14.04 -7.39 3.73
C SER A 335 -12.95 -6.59 4.43
N ALA A 336 -12.89 -6.64 5.77
CA ALA A 336 -11.83 -6.00 6.53
C ALA A 336 -10.47 -6.72 6.36
N GLY A 337 -10.42 -7.88 5.68
CA GLY A 337 -9.17 -8.55 5.34
C GLY A 337 -8.30 -7.81 4.32
N VAL A 338 -8.87 -6.85 3.58
CA VAL A 338 -8.10 -5.94 2.72
C VAL A 338 -7.26 -5.02 3.62
N SER A 339 -5.95 -5.00 3.41
CA SER A 339 -4.95 -4.52 4.39
C SER A 339 -4.86 -2.98 4.58
N ALA A 340 -5.92 -2.25 4.26
CA ALA A 340 -5.99 -0.81 4.48
C ALA A 340 -6.22 -0.51 5.99
N VAL A 341 -5.15 -0.59 6.78
CA VAL A 341 -5.18 -0.36 8.23
C VAL A 341 -5.20 1.15 8.56
N PRO A 342 -6.05 1.61 9.50
CA PRO A 342 -7.21 0.94 10.13
C PRO A 342 -8.52 1.15 9.35
N MET A 343 -8.46 1.75 8.16
CA MET A 343 -9.62 2.23 7.40
C MET A 343 -10.61 1.13 7.01
N ALA A 344 -10.15 -0.02 6.49
CA ALA A 344 -11.02 -1.13 6.10
C ALA A 344 -11.89 -1.61 7.28
N ALA A 345 -11.30 -1.78 8.46
CA ALA A 345 -12.03 -2.14 9.67
C ALA A 345 -13.06 -1.07 10.09
N ARG A 346 -12.73 0.23 9.92
CA ARG A 346 -13.67 1.34 10.19
C ARG A 346 -14.84 1.34 9.19
N VAL A 347 -14.60 1.03 7.93
CA VAL A 347 -15.64 0.93 6.90
C VAL A 347 -16.57 -0.24 7.20
N SER A 348 -16.02 -1.42 7.50
CA SER A 348 -16.81 -2.57 7.98
C SER A 348 -17.64 -2.24 9.22
N ASN A 349 -17.08 -1.50 10.18
CA ASN A 349 -17.83 -1.05 11.36
C ASN A 349 -18.98 -0.11 11.00
N LYS A 350 -18.75 0.85 10.10
CA LYS A 350 -19.80 1.77 9.63
C LYS A 350 -20.96 1.03 8.98
N VAL A 351 -20.66 0.10 8.06
CA VAL A 351 -21.69 -0.72 7.39
C VAL A 351 -22.40 -1.66 8.39
N GLY A 352 -21.68 -2.15 9.40
CA GLY A 352 -22.28 -2.91 10.50
C GLY A 352 -23.28 -2.09 11.32
N GLN A 353 -22.93 -0.84 11.64
CA GLN A 353 -23.80 0.08 12.36
C GLN A 353 -25.01 0.53 11.54
N GLU A 354 -24.90 0.62 10.21
CA GLU A 354 -26.04 0.85 9.31
C GLU A 354 -27.07 -0.29 9.40
N ALA A 355 -26.64 -1.53 9.60
CA ALA A 355 -27.53 -2.68 9.73
C ALA A 355 -28.05 -2.88 11.18
N ASN A 356 -27.23 -2.57 12.18
CA ASN A 356 -27.60 -2.63 13.59
C ASN A 356 -26.78 -1.60 14.40
N PRO A 357 -27.40 -0.53 14.92
CA PRO A 357 -26.69 0.54 15.64
C PRO A 357 -25.90 0.08 16.88
N HIS A 358 -26.26 -1.06 17.46
CA HIS A 358 -25.61 -1.64 18.64
C HIS A 358 -24.50 -2.64 18.28
N ASN A 359 -24.21 -2.85 16.99
CA ASN A 359 -23.21 -3.81 16.52
C ASN A 359 -21.87 -3.10 16.25
N HIS A 360 -20.97 -3.16 17.23
CA HIS A 360 -19.63 -2.58 17.14
C HIS A 360 -18.64 -3.62 16.60
N LEU A 361 -18.30 -3.54 15.32
CA LEU A 361 -17.44 -4.50 14.65
C LEU A 361 -15.96 -4.10 14.66
N LEU A 362 -15.61 -2.85 14.97
CA LEU A 362 -14.24 -2.34 14.80
C LEU A 362 -13.18 -3.26 15.44
N MET A 363 -13.37 -3.65 16.71
CA MET A 363 -12.42 -4.52 17.40
C MET A 363 -12.32 -5.90 16.76
N HIS A 364 -13.41 -6.46 16.24
CA HIS A 364 -13.40 -7.76 15.57
C HIS A 364 -12.82 -7.69 14.16
N ALA A 365 -13.08 -6.58 13.45
CA ALA A 365 -12.63 -6.32 12.09
C ALA A 365 -11.14 -5.97 12.03
N MET A 366 -10.54 -5.51 13.13
CA MET A 366 -9.09 -5.33 13.22
C MET A 366 -8.31 -6.64 13.08
N GLY A 367 -8.83 -7.77 13.55
CA GLY A 367 -8.17 -9.08 13.40
C GLY A 367 -7.85 -9.42 11.93
N PRO A 368 -8.86 -9.53 11.04
CA PRO A 368 -8.63 -9.73 9.62
C PRO A 368 -7.79 -8.63 8.96
N ASN A 369 -7.92 -7.37 9.38
CA ASN A 369 -7.17 -6.27 8.78
C ASN A 369 -5.66 -6.41 9.03
N VAL A 370 -5.28 -6.77 10.26
CA VAL A 370 -3.89 -7.12 10.61
C VAL A 370 -3.44 -8.38 9.88
N ALA A 371 -4.30 -9.41 9.81
CA ALA A 371 -4.02 -10.60 9.03
C ALA A 371 -3.81 -10.31 7.54
N GLY A 372 -4.51 -9.29 7.01
CA GLY A 372 -4.34 -8.77 5.66
C GLY A 372 -2.94 -8.23 5.43
N VAL A 373 -2.43 -7.37 6.32
CA VAL A 373 -1.04 -6.85 6.25
C VAL A 373 -0.02 -7.99 6.24
N ILE A 374 -0.20 -8.96 7.15
CA ILE A 374 0.66 -10.16 7.20
C ILE A 374 0.56 -10.94 5.88
N GLY A 375 -0.65 -11.15 5.39
CA GLY A 375 -0.93 -11.87 4.15
C GLY A 375 -0.31 -11.20 2.92
N SER A 376 -0.38 -9.87 2.82
CA SER A 376 0.21 -9.10 1.71
C SER A 376 1.72 -9.20 1.71
N ALA A 377 2.37 -9.13 2.87
CA ALA A 377 3.82 -9.34 2.98
C ALA A 377 4.25 -10.78 2.67
N ILE A 378 3.43 -11.79 3.03
CA ILE A 378 3.65 -13.18 2.64
C ILE A 378 3.51 -13.33 1.11
N ALA A 379 2.45 -12.82 0.51
CA ALA A 379 2.24 -12.87 -0.94
C ALA A 379 3.40 -12.20 -1.69
N ALA A 380 3.84 -11.03 -1.21
CA ALA A 380 5.03 -10.33 -1.70
C ALA A 380 6.29 -11.18 -1.62
N GLY A 381 6.55 -11.82 -0.47
CA GLY A 381 7.71 -12.70 -0.32
C GLY A 381 7.67 -13.90 -1.27
N VAL A 382 6.51 -14.52 -1.45
CA VAL A 382 6.33 -15.63 -2.41
C VAL A 382 6.61 -15.15 -3.84
N MET A 383 6.10 -13.98 -4.22
CA MET A 383 6.29 -13.43 -5.56
C MET A 383 7.75 -13.05 -5.82
N ILE A 384 8.44 -12.44 -4.86
CA ILE A 384 9.88 -12.18 -4.96
C ILE A 384 10.67 -13.49 -5.07
N ALA A 385 10.31 -14.53 -4.32
CA ALA A 385 11.05 -15.79 -4.35
C ALA A 385 10.89 -16.55 -5.68
N ILE A 386 9.72 -16.45 -6.31
CA ILE A 386 9.39 -17.15 -7.57
C ILE A 386 9.87 -16.35 -8.79
N VAL A 387 9.65 -15.03 -8.79
CA VAL A 387 9.75 -14.17 -9.99
C VAL A 387 10.94 -13.21 -9.93
N GLY A 388 11.49 -12.93 -8.75
CA GLY A 388 12.62 -12.03 -8.55
C GLY A 388 14.00 -12.65 -8.81
N ARG A 389 14.07 -13.73 -9.57
CA ARG A 389 15.31 -14.42 -9.94
C ARG A 389 15.79 -14.03 -11.33
#